data_AF-A0A3B0Y985-F1
#
_entry.id   AF-A0A3B0Y985-F1
#
_cell.length_a   1.000
_cell.length_b   1.000
_cell.length_c   1.000
_cell.angle_alpha   90.00
_cell.angle_beta   90.00
_cell.angle_gamma   90.00
#
_symmetry.space_group_name_H-M   'P 1'
#
loop_
_entity.id
_entity.type
_entity.pdbx_description
1 polymer ?
#
loop_
_entity_poly.entity_id
_entity_poly.type
_entity_poly.pdbx_seq_one_letter_code
_entity_poly.pdbx_strand_id
1 'polypeptide(L)'
;MRKIAERYIAELESTERPNKAEALKKAKDFHYKYSFFIVLGLLSITLYLGLYFFNADLIALTRNTYQGSKGLFFVPILLALVFSVIHGAFTAKFWDLLGVKAKS
;
A
#
# COMPACT_ATOMS: atom_id res chain seq x y z
N MET A 1 22.61 -36.53 -14.69
CA MET A 1 21.92 -36.26 -13.42
C MET A 1 22.90 -35.92 -12.29
N ARG A 2 23.88 -36.78 -11.97
CA ARG A 2 24.85 -36.55 -10.87
C ARG A 2 25.68 -35.26 -10.97
N LYS A 3 26.18 -34.91 -12.17
CA LYS A 3 26.93 -33.67 -12.41
C LYS A 3 26.17 -32.38 -12.10
N ILE A 4 24.84 -32.38 -12.22
CA ILE A 4 24.03 -31.18 -11.93
C ILE A 4 23.91 -31.02 -10.41
N ALA A 5 23.66 -32.12 -9.69
CA ALA A 5 23.58 -32.11 -8.24
C ALA A 5 24.92 -31.69 -7.60
N GLU A 6 26.06 -32.21 -8.08
CA GLU A 6 27.38 -31.83 -7.60
C GLU A 6 27.68 -30.34 -7.83
N ARG A 7 27.25 -29.79 -8.97
CA ARG A 7 27.41 -28.36 -9.28
C ARG A 7 26.55 -27.48 -8.37
N TYR A 8 25.30 -27.88 -8.11
CA TYR A 8 24.43 -27.19 -7.16
C TYR A 8 24.96 -27.22 -5.73
N ILE A 9 25.50 -28.37 -5.29
CA ILE A 9 26.08 -28.51 -3.95
C ILE A 9 27.33 -27.61 -3.82
N ALA A 10 28.22 -27.62 -4.82
CA ALA A 10 29.40 -26.76 -4.84
C ALA A 10 29.03 -25.26 -4.84
N GLU A 11 27.92 -24.88 -5.48
CA GLU A 11 27.41 -23.50 -5.50
C GLU A 11 26.74 -23.11 -4.17
N LEU A 12 26.06 -24.04 -3.50
CA LEU A 12 25.51 -23.83 -2.15
C LEU A 12 26.62 -23.76 -1.08
N GLU A 13 27.71 -24.50 -1.25
CA GLU A 13 28.88 -24.45 -0.37
C GLU A 13 29.75 -23.21 -0.61
N SER A 14 29.81 -22.70 -1.85
CA SER A 14 30.53 -21.46 -2.18
C SER A 14 29.74 -20.20 -1.87
N THR A 15 28.42 -20.31 -1.69
CA THR A 15 27.58 -19.22 -1.20
C THR A 15 27.87 -19.01 0.28
N GLU A 16 28.78 -18.10 0.58
CA GLU A 16 29.12 -17.67 1.94
C GLU A 16 27.84 -17.38 2.72
N ARG A 17 27.67 -18.03 3.89
CA ARG A 17 26.48 -17.80 4.72
C ARG A 17 26.42 -16.30 5.04
N PRO A 18 25.30 -15.61 4.72
CA PRO A 18 25.24 -14.17 4.90
C PRO A 18 25.55 -13.84 6.35
N ASN A 19 26.47 -12.88 6.55
CA ASN A 19 26.82 -12.42 7.89
C ASN A 19 25.53 -12.02 8.62
N LYS A 20 25.40 -12.36 9.91
CA LYS A 20 24.22 -12.00 10.72
C LYS A 20 23.86 -10.52 10.56
N ALA A 21 24.85 -9.64 10.40
CA ALA A 21 24.64 -8.22 10.14
C ALA A 21 23.94 -7.93 8.79
N GLU A 22 24.31 -8.64 7.72
CA GLU A 22 23.67 -8.51 6.40
C GLU A 22 22.26 -9.11 6.38
N ALA A 23 22.07 -10.25 7.04
CA ALA A 23 20.75 -10.87 7.19
C ALA A 23 19.78 -9.95 7.95
N LEU A 24 20.25 -9.33 9.04
CA LEU A 24 19.47 -8.36 9.82
C LEU A 24 19.16 -7.10 9.02
N LYS A 25 20.12 -6.58 8.24
CA LYS A 25 19.90 -5.42 7.36
C LYS A 25 18.84 -5.73 6.31
N LYS A 26 18.94 -6.88 5.64
CA LYS A 26 17.97 -7.33 4.63
C LYS A 26 16.58 -7.53 5.23
N ALA A 27 16.47 -8.09 6.44
CA ALA A 27 15.21 -8.24 7.16
C ALA A 27 14.60 -6.88 7.56
N LYS A 28 15.42 -5.92 7.97
CA LYS A 28 14.99 -4.57 8.34
C LYS A 28 14.53 -3.77 7.12
N ASP A 29 15.27 -3.85 6.02
CA ASP A 29 14.91 -3.23 4.74
C ASP A 29 13.63 -3.84 4.16
N PHE A 30 13.47 -5.15 4.29
CA PHE A 30 12.23 -5.85 3.98
C PHE A 30 11.09 -5.28 4.83
N HIS A 31 11.21 -5.30 6.16
CA HIS A 31 10.17 -4.82 7.07
C HIS A 31 9.76 -3.38 6.73
N TYR A 32 10.71 -2.47 6.58
CA TYR A 32 10.45 -1.06 6.26
C TYR A 32 9.70 -0.88 4.92
N LYS A 33 10.06 -1.68 3.91
CA LYS A 33 9.43 -1.62 2.58
C LYS A 33 7.97 -2.08 2.60
N TYR A 34 7.64 -3.12 3.37
CA TYR A 34 6.27 -3.65 3.44
C TYR A 34 5.40 -2.96 4.50
N SER A 35 5.99 -2.41 5.58
CA SER A 35 5.24 -1.68 6.60
C SER A 35 4.45 -0.51 6.03
N PHE A 36 5.07 0.29 5.15
CA PHE A 36 4.38 1.42 4.52
C PHE A 36 3.19 0.98 3.66
N PHE A 37 3.35 -0.12 2.91
CA PHE A 37 2.27 -0.69 2.10
C PHE A 37 1.10 -1.18 2.98
N ILE A 38 1.39 -1.87 4.09
CA ILE A 38 0.37 -2.36 5.03
C ILE A 38 -0.40 -1.18 5.65
N VAL A 39 0.30 -0.12 6.07
CA VAL A 39 -0.34 1.08 6.64
C VAL A 39 -1.28 1.74 5.63
N LEU A 40 -0.84 1.90 4.37
CA LEU A 40 -1.68 2.46 3.31
C LEU A 40 -2.90 1.58 2.98
N GLY A 41 -2.73 0.26 3.05
CA GLY A 41 -3.83 -0.70 2.88
C GLY A 41 -4.86 -0.58 4.02
N LEU A 42 -4.40 -0.53 5.27
CA LEU A 42 -5.27 -0.32 6.43
C LEU A 42 -6.00 1.02 6.37
N LEU A 43 -5.29 2.10 6.03
CA LEU A 43 -5.91 3.42 5.84
C LEU A 43 -6.97 3.39 4.73
N SER A 44 -6.69 2.71 3.62
CA SER A 44 -7.67 2.55 2.53
C SER A 44 -8.91 1.80 3.02
N ILE A 45 -8.75 0.69 3.75
CA ILE A 45 -9.88 -0.06 4.34
C ILE A 45 -10.69 0.84 5.27
N THR A 46 -10.03 1.57 6.17
CA THR A 46 -10.70 2.51 7.09
C THR A 46 -11.50 3.57 6.34
N LEU A 47 -10.97 4.13 5.26
CA LEU A 47 -11.67 5.09 4.42
C LEU A 47 -12.94 4.48 3.79
N TYR A 48 -12.84 3.28 3.22
CA TYR A 48 -13.99 2.58 2.63
C TYR A 48 -15.05 2.22 3.67
N LEU A 49 -14.63 1.74 4.84
CA LEU A 49 -15.54 1.46 5.95
C LEU A 49 -16.23 2.74 6.44
N GLY A 50 -15.47 3.83 6.61
CA GLY A 50 -16.04 5.13 6.95
C GLY A 50 -17.08 5.59 5.93
N LEU A 51 -16.76 5.52 4.64
CA LEU A 51 -17.70 5.87 3.58
C LEU A 51 -18.97 5.00 3.63
N TYR A 52 -18.82 3.69 3.90
CA TYR A 52 -19.95 2.77 4.03
C TYR A 52 -20.85 3.11 5.21
N PHE A 53 -20.27 3.30 6.40
CA PHE A 53 -21.04 3.58 7.62
C PHE A 53 -21.67 4.98 7.62
N PHE A 54 -21.01 5.98 7.03
CA PHE A 54 -21.50 7.37 6.99
C PHE A 54 -22.21 7.73 5.68
N ASN A 55 -22.49 6.77 4.80
CA ASN A 55 -23.10 7.03 3.48
C ASN A 55 -24.41 7.83 3.58
N ALA A 56 -25.31 7.44 4.49
CA ALA A 56 -26.59 8.11 4.68
C ALA A 56 -26.41 9.58 5.11
N ASP A 57 -25.48 9.84 6.03
CA ASP A 57 -25.17 11.19 6.53
C ASP A 57 -24.52 12.05 5.44
N LEU A 58 -23.64 11.47 4.62
CA LEU A 58 -23.01 12.17 3.50
C LEU A 58 -24.03 12.56 2.41
N ILE A 59 -25.02 11.70 2.14
CA ILE A 59 -26.15 12.01 1.24
C ILE A 59 -27.01 13.12 1.82
N ALA A 60 -27.32 13.09 3.12
CA ALA A 60 -28.07 14.14 3.79
C ALA A 60 -27.31 15.49 3.74
N LEU A 61 -26.00 15.45 3.98
CA LEU A 61 -25.11 16.60 3.92
C LEU A 61 -25.06 17.25 2.54
N THR A 62 -24.94 16.43 1.49
CA THR A 62 -24.96 16.93 0.11
C THR A 62 -26.33 17.52 -0.24
N ARG A 63 -27.44 16.90 0.17
CA ARG A 63 -28.79 17.48 0.01
C ARG A 63 -28.92 18.85 0.70
N ASN A 64 -28.43 19.00 1.93
CA ASN A 64 -28.46 20.27 2.67
C ASN A 64 -27.59 21.36 2.01
N THR A 65 -26.50 20.96 1.36
CA THR A 65 -25.65 21.86 0.58
C THR A 65 -26.42 22.45 -0.61
N TYR A 66 -27.16 21.61 -1.35
CA TYR A 66 -28.02 22.06 -2.46
C TYR A 66 -29.13 23.03 -2.02
N GLN A 67 -29.59 22.91 -0.77
CA GLN A 67 -30.69 23.74 -0.23
C GLN A 67 -30.24 25.10 0.35
N GLY A 68 -28.94 25.43 0.28
CA GLY A 68 -28.44 26.78 0.62
C GLY A 68 -27.26 26.81 1.58
N SER A 69 -26.90 25.68 2.20
CA SER A 69 -25.74 25.59 3.09
C SER A 69 -24.43 25.42 2.30
N LYS A 70 -24.02 26.48 1.58
CA LYS A 70 -22.88 26.45 0.64
C LYS A 70 -21.55 26.00 1.24
N GLY A 71 -21.32 26.23 2.54
CA GLY A 71 -20.09 25.81 3.22
C GLY A 71 -19.92 24.29 3.35
N LEU A 72 -21.01 23.53 3.33
CA LEU A 72 -20.98 22.07 3.48
C LEU A 72 -20.51 21.35 2.21
N PHE A 73 -20.42 22.08 1.08
CA PHE A 73 -19.92 21.59 -0.20
C PHE A 73 -18.46 21.11 -0.15
N PHE A 74 -17.64 21.67 0.74
CA PHE A 74 -16.23 21.32 0.83
C PHE A 74 -16.01 19.91 1.41
N VAL A 75 -16.95 19.38 2.19
CA VAL A 75 -16.81 18.07 2.83
C VAL A 75 -16.63 16.93 1.81
N PRO A 76 -17.52 16.73 0.81
CA PRO A 76 -17.32 15.68 -0.19
C PRO A 76 -16.07 15.89 -1.04
N ILE A 77 -15.67 17.14 -1.31
CA ILE A 77 -14.43 17.44 -2.05
C ILE A 77 -13.21 17.00 -1.26
N LEU A 78 -13.13 17.39 0.01
CA LEU A 78 -12.03 17.01 0.89
C LEU A 78 -11.97 15.48 1.03
N LEU A 79 -13.12 14.83 1.19
CA LEU A 79 -13.18 13.37 1.26
C LEU A 79 -12.65 12.72 -0.02
N ALA A 80 -13.05 13.22 -1.19
CA ALA A 80 -12.56 12.73 -2.48
C ALA A 80 -11.04 12.92 -2.65
N LEU A 81 -10.49 14.06 -2.21
CA LEU A 81 -9.05 14.33 -2.24
C LEU A 81 -8.27 13.38 -1.32
N VAL A 82 -8.77 13.17 -0.09
CA VAL A 82 -8.16 12.23 0.87
C VAL A 82 -8.14 10.81 0.29
N PHE A 83 -9.26 10.37 -0.29
CA PHE A 83 -9.34 9.08 -0.98
C PHE A 83 -8.35 8.99 -2.14
N SER A 84 -8.28 10.02 -2.99
CA SER A 84 -7.39 10.05 -4.15
C SER A 84 -5.92 9.88 -3.73
N VAL A 85 -5.47 10.60 -2.70
CA VAL A 85 -4.09 10.52 -2.22
C VAL A 85 -3.80 9.16 -1.57
N ILE A 86 -4.63 8.69 -0.64
CA ILE A 86 -4.36 7.46 0.12
C ILE A 86 -4.49 6.24 -0.77
N HIS A 87 -5.59 6.12 -1.52
CA HIS A 87 -5.82 4.98 -2.42
C HIS A 87 -4.83 4.99 -3.60
N GLY A 88 -4.50 6.16 -4.12
CA GLY A 88 -3.50 6.32 -5.19
C GLY A 88 -2.11 5.89 -4.73
N ALA A 89 -1.67 6.32 -3.55
CA ALA A 89 -0.39 5.90 -2.98
C ALA A 89 -0.36 4.40 -2.69
N PHE A 90 -1.45 3.84 -2.15
CA PHE A 90 -1.59 2.39 -1.94
C PHE A 90 -1.43 1.63 -3.27
N THR A 91 -2.18 2.04 -4.29
CA THR A 91 -2.18 1.39 -5.61
C THR A 91 -0.81 1.49 -6.27
N ALA A 92 -0.15 2.64 -6.22
CA ALA A 92 1.21 2.78 -6.74
C ALA A 92 2.19 1.80 -6.05
N LYS A 93 2.12 1.68 -4.72
CA LYS A 93 2.95 0.74 -3.96
C LYS A 93 2.59 -0.72 -4.21
N PHE A 94 1.31 -1.02 -4.41
CA PHE A 94 0.85 -2.35 -4.79
C PHE A 94 1.49 -2.81 -6.10
N TRP A 95 1.44 -1.97 -7.13
CA TRP A 95 2.05 -2.26 -8.43
C TRP A 95 3.58 -2.33 -8.35
N ASP A 96 4.22 -1.44 -7.59
CA ASP A 96 5.67 -1.51 -7.30
C ASP A 96 6.08 -2.86 -6.69
N LEU A 97 5.29 -3.41 -5.78
CA LEU A 97 5.56 -4.69 -5.13
C LEU A 97 5.33 -5.89 -6.05
N LEU A 98 4.36 -5.80 -6.97
CA LEU A 98 4.15 -6.80 -8.01
C LEU A 98 5.21 -6.74 -9.12
N GLY A 99 6.09 -5.74 -9.11
CA GLY A 99 7.10 -5.53 -10.14
C GLY A 99 6.55 -4.93 -11.43
N VAL A 100 5.29 -4.49 -11.43
CA VAL A 100 4.66 -3.80 -12.56
C VAL A 100 4.87 -2.31 -12.37
N LYS A 101 5.93 -1.76 -12.97
CA LYS A 101 6.15 -0.32 -12.99
C LYS A 101 5.71 0.27 -14.32
N ALA A 102 5.15 1.47 -14.27
CA ALA A 102 5.02 2.28 -15.47
C ALA A 102 6.43 2.49 -16.07
N LYS A 103 6.54 2.38 -17.39
CA LYS A 103 7.78 2.68 -18.10
C LYS A 103 8.06 4.17 -17.89
N SER A 104 9.14 4.49 -17.17
CA SER A 104 9.66 5.86 -17.05
C SER A 104 10.35 6.29 -18.34
#